data_AF-A0A3B0TJ94-F1
#
_entry.id   AF-A0A3B0TJ94-F1
#
_cell.length_a   1.000
_cell.length_b   1.000
_cell.length_c   1.000
_cell.angle_alpha   90.00
_cell.angle_beta   90.00
_cell.angle_gamma   90.00
#
_symmetry.space_group_name_H-M   'P 1'
#
loop_
_entity.id
_entity.type
_entity.pdbx_description
1 polymer ?
#
loop_
_entity_poly.entity_id
_entity_poly.type
_entity_poly.pdbx_seq_one_letter_code
_entity_poly.pdbx_strand_id
1 'polypeptide(L)'
;MNSLAHGNSTLAVEVTNISAHGVWLYSHGKELFMSYQNFPWFKEQTIKSVINVEEQSKGHFYWPDLDVDLTEEIIENPDKYPLKAKKVVTTHSRHSCEGRNP
;
A
#
# COMPACT_ATOMS: atom_id res chain seq x y z
N MET A 1 28.66 -18.04 5.12
CA MET A 1 28.04 -16.94 4.36
C MET A 1 28.00 -17.40 2.92
N ASN A 2 26.83 -17.80 2.42
CA ASN A 2 26.68 -18.26 1.04
C ASN A 2 25.51 -17.49 0.45
N SER A 3 25.84 -16.41 -0.27
CA SER A 3 24.90 -15.66 -1.09
C SER A 3 24.51 -16.54 -2.28
N LEU A 4 23.33 -17.15 -2.19
CA LEU A 4 22.73 -17.92 -3.27
C LEU A 4 22.37 -16.97 -4.41
N ALA A 5 23.07 -17.14 -5.53
CA ALA A 5 22.62 -16.61 -6.81
C ALA A 5 21.31 -17.30 -7.21
N HIS A 6 20.28 -16.51 -7.49
CA HIS A 6 19.11 -16.82 -8.31
C HIS A 6 18.65 -15.45 -8.85
N GLY A 7 18.42 -15.19 -10.13
CA GLY A 7 17.91 -16.04 -11.20
C GLY A 7 16.71 -15.29 -11.78
N ASN A 8 16.85 -14.72 -12.99
CA ASN A 8 15.82 -14.06 -13.80
C ASN A 8 14.99 -12.94 -13.15
N SER A 9 15.42 -11.68 -13.36
CA SER A 9 14.65 -10.46 -13.09
C SER A 9 13.45 -10.25 -14.05
N THR A 10 12.75 -11.30 -14.46
CA THR A 10 11.35 -11.13 -14.87
C THR A 10 10.56 -11.17 -13.57
N LEU A 11 10.49 -10.03 -12.89
CA LEU A 11 9.63 -9.88 -11.73
C LEU A 11 8.22 -10.29 -12.17
N ALA A 12 7.69 -11.38 -11.59
CA ALA A 12 6.33 -11.84 -11.90
C ALA A 12 5.28 -10.79 -11.53
N VAL A 13 5.66 -9.87 -10.63
CA VAL A 13 4.90 -8.70 -10.18
C VAL A 13 5.80 -7.46 -10.19
N GLU A 14 5.32 -6.35 -10.75
CA GLU A 14 6.01 -5.07 -10.71
C GLU A 14 5.04 -3.90 -10.55
N VAL A 15 5.51 -2.79 -9.99
CA VAL A 15 4.72 -1.55 -9.92
C VAL A 15 4.94 -0.75 -11.20
N THR A 16 3.90 -0.61 -12.02
CA THR A 16 3.99 0.08 -13.31
C THR A 16 3.86 1.59 -13.18
N ASN A 17 3.06 2.07 -12.22
CA ASN A 17 2.82 3.49 -12.03
C ASN A 17 2.40 3.84 -10.61
N ILE A 18 2.77 5.03 -10.14
CA ILE A 18 2.34 5.59 -8.87
C ILE A 18 1.73 6.96 -9.14
N SER A 19 0.47 7.13 -8.74
CA SER A 19 -0.29 8.36 -8.94
C SER A 19 -0.68 8.97 -7.59
N ALA A 20 -1.16 10.22 -7.60
CA ALA A 20 -1.69 10.86 -6.40
C ALA A 20 -2.91 10.15 -5.77
N HIS A 21 -3.54 9.23 -6.52
CA HIS A 21 -4.74 8.52 -6.10
C HIS A 21 -4.47 7.08 -5.65
N GLY A 22 -3.34 6.50 -6.04
CA GLY A 22 -3.05 5.09 -5.80
C GLY A 22 -1.89 4.56 -6.65
N VAL A 23 -1.66 3.26 -6.51
CA VAL A 23 -0.55 2.52 -7.12
C VAL A 23 -1.09 1.51 -8.12
N TRP A 24 -0.40 1.37 -9.25
CA TRP A 24 -0.68 0.36 -10.27
C TRP A 24 0.33 -0.78 -10.15
N LEU A 25 -0.19 -1.99 -10.01
CA LEU A 25 0.58 -3.22 -9.89
C LEU A 25 0.30 -4.08 -11.12
N TYR A 26 1.32 -4.50 -11.84
CA TYR A 26 1.21 -5.45 -12.93
C TYR A 26 1.68 -6.81 -12.46
N SER A 27 0.84 -7.82 -12.59
CA SER A 27 1.15 -9.20 -12.22
C SER A 27 0.53 -10.17 -13.20
N HIS A 28 1.32 -11.15 -13.67
CA HIS A 28 0.88 -12.22 -14.59
C HIS A 28 0.03 -11.77 -15.80
N GLY A 29 0.30 -10.58 -16.38
CA GLY A 29 -0.47 -10.07 -17.52
C GLY A 29 -1.71 -9.23 -17.17
N LYS A 30 -1.91 -8.92 -15.88
CA LYS A 30 -3.02 -8.10 -15.40
C LYS A 30 -2.51 -6.86 -14.69
N GLU A 31 -3.18 -5.74 -14.92
CA GLU A 31 -2.99 -4.50 -14.16
C GLU A 31 -4.03 -4.39 -13.06
N LEU A 32 -3.56 -4.21 -11.83
CA LEU A 32 -4.35 -4.08 -10.62
C LEU A 32 -4.16 -2.67 -10.04
N PHE A 33 -5.27 -2.00 -9.75
CA PHE A 33 -5.24 -0.64 -9.22
C PHE A 33 -5.52 -0.62 -7.71
N MET A 34 -4.52 -0.17 -6.94
CA MET A 34 -4.58 -0.03 -5.49
C MET A 34 -4.80 1.43 -5.10
N SER A 35 -6.06 1.80 -4.88
CA SER A 35 -6.43 3.15 -4.42
C SER A 35 -5.97 3.43 -2.99
N TYR A 36 -5.43 4.61 -2.73
CA TYR A 36 -5.07 5.07 -1.37
C TYR A 36 -6.28 5.23 -0.44
N GLN A 37 -7.51 5.22 -0.97
CA GLN A 37 -8.71 5.22 -0.15
C GLN A 37 -8.89 3.88 0.59
N ASN A 38 -8.53 2.78 -0.08
CA ASN A 38 -8.62 1.42 0.46
C ASN A 38 -7.32 1.00 1.13
N PHE A 39 -6.19 1.47 0.59
CA PHE A 39 -4.84 1.11 1.04
C PHE A 39 -4.06 2.38 1.46
N PRO A 40 -4.45 3.04 2.56
CA PRO A 40 -3.88 4.33 2.96
C PRO A 40 -2.42 4.22 3.40
N TRP A 41 -1.95 3.02 3.79
CA TRP A 41 -0.56 2.75 4.17
C TRP A 41 0.43 3.11 3.07
N PHE A 42 0.07 3.02 1.78
CA PHE A 42 0.99 3.41 0.70
C PHE A 42 1.14 4.92 0.50
N LYS A 43 0.26 5.75 1.09
CA LYS A 43 0.18 7.18 0.80
C LYS A 43 1.40 7.98 1.29
N GLU A 44 1.95 7.61 2.44
CA GLU A 44 3.05 8.35 3.10
C GLU A 44 4.39 7.62 3.01
N GLN A 45 4.48 6.60 2.16
CA GLN A 45 5.63 5.71 2.07
C GLN A 45 6.53 6.09 0.91
N THR A 46 7.81 5.73 1.01
CA THR A 46 8.78 6.07 -0.05
C THR A 46 8.50 5.27 -1.31
N ILE A 47 8.72 5.88 -2.48
CA ILE A 47 8.58 5.19 -3.77
C ILE A 47 9.37 3.88 -3.78
N LYS A 48 10.59 3.91 -3.23
CA LYS A 48 11.46 2.72 -3.12
C LYS A 48 10.78 1.57 -2.39
N SER A 49 10.11 1.85 -1.28
CA SER A 49 9.37 0.83 -0.52
C SER A 49 8.16 0.31 -1.30
N VAL A 50 7.44 1.18 -2.01
CA VAL A 50 6.25 0.81 -2.79
C VAL A 50 6.61 -0.07 -4.00
N ILE A 51 7.72 0.20 -4.68
CA ILE A 51 8.16 -0.61 -5.83
C ILE A 51 8.81 -1.93 -5.39
N ASN A 52 9.23 -2.05 -4.12
CA ASN A 52 9.85 -3.25 -3.57
C ASN A 52 8.77 -4.28 -3.17
N VAL A 53 8.12 -4.85 -4.19
CA VAL A 53 7.09 -5.87 -4.03
C VAL A 53 7.69 -7.26 -4.32
N GLU A 54 7.35 -8.23 -3.49
CA GLU A 54 7.73 -9.63 -3.64
C GLU A 54 6.47 -10.49 -3.80
N GLU A 55 6.42 -11.34 -4.83
CA GLU A 55 5.36 -12.35 -4.96
C GLU A 55 5.78 -13.62 -4.20
N GLN A 56 5.15 -13.88 -3.04
CA GLN A 56 5.43 -15.10 -2.27
C GLN A 56 4.80 -16.34 -2.90
N SER A 57 3.63 -16.16 -3.50
CA SER A 57 2.91 -17.18 -4.27
C SER A 57 2.00 -16.49 -5.27
N LYS A 58 1.51 -17.22 -6.28
CA LYS A 58 0.70 -16.65 -7.35
C LYS A 58 -0.50 -15.86 -6.79
N GLY A 59 -0.52 -14.55 -7.02
CA GLY A 59 -1.57 -13.66 -6.52
C GLY A 59 -1.45 -13.28 -5.03
N HIS A 60 -0.30 -13.53 -4.41
CA HIS A 60 0.04 -13.09 -3.05
C HIS A 60 1.27 -12.17 -3.09
N PHE A 61 1.06 -10.90 -2.80
CA PHE A 61 2.03 -9.83 -2.88
C PHE A 61 2.42 -9.39 -1.47
N TYR A 62 3.72 -9.30 -1.22
CA TYR A 62 4.29 -8.90 0.06
C TYR A 62 5.24 -7.72 -0.15
N TRP A 63 5.07 -6.69 0.66
CA TRP A 63 5.98 -5.54 0.71
C TRP A 63 6.82 -5.61 1.99
N PRO A 64 8.07 -6.14 1.93
CA PRO A 64 8.92 -6.30 3.10
C PRO A 64 9.25 -4.97 3.81
N ASP A 65 9.38 -3.87 3.06
CA ASP A 65 9.69 -2.55 3.64
C ASP A 65 8.49 -1.91 4.36
N LEU A 66 7.27 -2.29 3.96
CA LEU A 66 6.03 -1.78 4.52
C LEU A 66 5.42 -2.71 5.57
N ASP A 67 5.87 -3.96 5.60
CA ASP A 67 5.25 -5.07 6.32
C ASP A 67 3.75 -5.22 5.98
N VAL A 68 3.45 -5.15 4.69
CA VAL A 68 2.07 -5.26 4.16
C VAL A 68 1.99 -6.46 3.23
N ASP A 69 1.03 -7.35 3.49
CA ASP A 69 0.63 -8.44 2.61
C ASP A 69 -0.73 -8.13 1.96
N LEU A 70 -0.85 -8.36 0.65
CA LEU A 70 -2.08 -8.23 -0.11
C LEU A 70 -2.22 -9.38 -1.10
N THR A 71 -3.46 -9.77 -1.38
CA THR A 71 -3.76 -10.75 -2.41
C THR A 71 -4.46 -10.11 -3.60
N GLU A 72 -4.35 -10.74 -4.77
CA GLU A 72 -5.08 -10.34 -5.99
C GLU A 72 -6.58 -10.20 -5.70
N GLU A 73 -7.16 -11.12 -4.93
CA GLU A 73 -8.58 -11.08 -4.54
C GLU A 73 -8.96 -9.82 -3.75
N ILE A 74 -8.09 -9.37 -2.83
CA ILE A 74 -8.31 -8.15 -2.03
C ILE A 74 -8.23 -6.91 -2.91
N ILE A 75 -7.30 -6.89 -3.88
CA ILE A 75 -7.14 -5.76 -4.80
C ILE A 75 -8.31 -5.69 -5.79
N GLU A 76 -8.78 -6.83 -6.29
CA GLU A 76 -9.97 -6.91 -7.16
C GLU A 76 -11.28 -6.61 -6.42
N ASN A 77 -11.38 -7.00 -5.14
CA ASN A 77 -12.60 -6.84 -4.33
C ASN A 77 -12.31 -6.13 -2.99
N PRO A 78 -11.90 -4.85 -3.01
CA PRO A 78 -11.55 -4.12 -1.78
C PRO A 78 -12.75 -3.99 -0.81
N ASP A 79 -13.98 -4.01 -1.32
CA ASP A 79 -15.19 -3.89 -0.50
C ASP A 79 -15.45 -5.12 0.40
N LYS A 80 -14.91 -6.29 0.03
CA LYS A 80 -15.05 -7.52 0.83
C LYS A 80 -14.12 -7.53 2.04
N TYR A 81 -13.03 -6.75 1.98
CA TYR A 81 -12.02 -6.69 3.01
C TYR A 81 -11.84 -5.24 3.45
N PRO A 82 -12.76 -4.69 4.24
CA PRO A 82 -12.56 -3.40 4.87
C PRO A 82 -11.49 -3.57 5.96
N LEU A 83 -10.23 -3.68 5.56
CA LEU A 83 -9.08 -3.48 6.42
C LEU A 83 -9.05 -2.00 6.77
N LYS A 84 -9.95 -1.62 7.68
CA LYS A 84 -10.07 -0.26 8.20
C LYS A 84 -8.82 0.01 9.03
N ALA A 85 -7.75 0.44 8.38
CA ALA A 85 -6.76 1.28 9.05
C ALA A 85 -7.56 2.37 9.76
N LYS A 86 -7.48 2.41 11.10
CA LYS A 86 -8.22 3.37 11.91
C LYS A 86 -7.92 4.75 11.34
N LYS A 87 -8.91 5.40 10.72
CA LYS A 87 -8.83 6.82 10.40
C LYS A 87 -8.60 7.52 11.73
N VAL A 88 -7.35 7.86 12.04
CA VAL A 88 -7.05 8.79 13.12
C VAL A 88 -7.55 10.13 12.61
N VAL A 89 -8.83 10.37 12.85
CA VAL A 89 -9.42 11.70 12.68
C VAL A 89 -8.71 12.56 13.70
N THR A 90 -7.63 13.21 13.29
CA THR A 90 -7.01 14.28 14.07
C THR A 90 -7.95 15.47 13.95
N THR A 91 -9.05 15.43 14.69
CA THR A 91 -9.85 16.61 14.98
C THR A 91 -8.93 17.52 15.79
N HIS A 92 -8.26 18.46 15.11
CA HIS A 92 -7.70 19.63 15.77
C HIS A 92 -8.89 20.43 16.30
N SER A 93 -9.32 20.08 17.51
CA SER A 93 -10.21 20.90 18.32
C SER A 93 -9.47 22.19 18.63
N ARG A 94 -9.73 23.23 17.83
CA ARG A 94 -9.42 24.60 18.23
C ARG A 94 -10.25 24.88 19.48
N HIS A 95 -9.61 24.78 20.64
CA HIS A 95 -10.09 25.38 21.87
C HIS A 95 -10.09 26.90 21.65
N SER A 96 -11.27 27.47 21.38
CA SER A 96 -11.50 28.90 21.62
C SER A 96 -11.53 29.09 23.13
N CYS A 97 -10.44 29.59 23.70
CA CYS A 97 -10.47 30.25 24.99
C CYS A 97 -11.18 31.59 24.79
N GLU A 98 -12.48 31.65 25.07
CA GLU A 98 -13.19 32.93 25.18
C GLU A 98 -12.86 33.52 26.55
N GLY A 99 -12.05 34.58 26.52
CA GLY A 99 -11.58 35.30 27.68
C GLY A 99 -12.73 35.93 28.44
N ARG A 100 -12.82 35.59 29.72
CA ARG A 100 -13.56 36.35 30.72
C ARG A 100 -12.61 37.39 31.29
N ASN A 101 -12.93 38.67 31.15
CA ASN A 101 -12.38 39.75 31.99
C ASN A 101 -13.21 41.04 31.81
N PRO A 102 -13.20 41.98 32.78
CA PRO A 102 -13.21 41.85 34.25
C PRO A 102 -14.61 42.08 34.85
#